data_AF-A0A3D1B3Z4-F1
#
_entry.id   AF-A0A3D1B3Z4-F1
#
_cell.length_a   1.000
_cell.length_b   1.000
_cell.length_c   1.000
_cell.angle_alpha   90.00
_cell.angle_beta   90.00
_cell.angle_gamma   90.00
#
_symmetry.space_group_name_H-M   'P 1'
#
loop_
_entity.id
_entity.type
_entity.pdbx_description
1 polymer ?
#
loop_
_entity_poly.entity_id
_entity_poly.type
_entity_poly.pdbx_seq_one_letter_code
_entity_poly.pdbx_strand_id
1 'polypeptide(L)'
;MLLWAFFYRRIAMKMRMILFLTVLFTYDTVYGGWIQFNDGGTHDIDYQINEDVWVDYQAPNMGTTLNLLSGGKIFEHKLKGYQDSRINILGGHMEGVLYSYDDSYVNISGGITNYVSPFGDSRVDISGGLIHYIWAYENSSVDVSNATIRDYLYAEDYTIVNIYSGTIGTDLEIWNNSQVDFFGGTIGYKLRLGDNSLLTIHGSNFTVDGQPFSGEINSILGGGHRSEPQRHLTGVLSSGEIIDNDFYIGNNASINLVPEPGTIVLLVTGLIACGFLLRRK
;
A
#
# COMPACT_ATOMS: atom_id res chain seq x y z
N MET A 1 2.32 -71.75 76.36
CA MET A 1 1.08 -70.95 76.47
C MET A 1 1.51 -69.48 76.56
N LEU A 2 2.01 -68.84 75.49
CA LEU A 2 1.29 -68.22 74.36
C LEU A 2 0.27 -67.15 74.80
N LEU A 3 0.66 -65.87 74.76
CA LEU A 3 0.06 -64.75 73.98
C LEU A 3 0.42 -63.39 74.62
N TRP A 4 1.29 -62.60 74.00
CA TRP A 4 1.02 -61.48 73.08
C TRP A 4 0.86 -60.12 73.76
N ALA A 5 1.98 -59.39 73.83
CA ALA A 5 2.03 -57.95 74.03
C ALA A 5 2.02 -57.26 72.66
N PHE A 6 0.94 -56.55 72.34
CA PHE A 6 0.86 -55.71 71.14
C PHE A 6 1.19 -54.26 71.46
N PHE A 7 2.25 -53.78 70.85
CA PHE A 7 2.59 -52.36 70.76
C PHE A 7 1.56 -51.63 69.87
N TYR A 8 0.81 -50.69 70.44
CA TYR A 8 -0.05 -49.78 69.69
C TYR A 8 0.79 -48.59 69.20
N ARG A 9 1.38 -48.71 68.00
CA ARG A 9 2.16 -47.64 67.36
C ARG A 9 1.19 -46.68 66.64
N ARG A 10 0.90 -45.53 67.25
CA ARG A 10 0.11 -44.44 66.65
C ARG A 10 0.92 -43.83 65.49
N ILE A 11 0.60 -44.19 64.25
CA ILE A 11 1.13 -43.52 63.06
C ILE A 11 0.32 -42.25 62.84
N ALA A 12 0.88 -41.10 63.22
CA ALA A 12 0.34 -39.80 62.86
C ALA A 12 0.68 -39.50 61.38
N MET A 13 -0.25 -39.82 60.48
CA MET A 13 -0.16 -39.37 59.08
C MET A 13 -0.38 -37.86 59.02
N LYS A 14 0.69 -37.09 58.80
CA LYS A 14 0.62 -35.68 58.37
C LYS A 14 0.04 -35.64 56.95
N MET A 15 -1.28 -35.47 56.85
CA MET A 15 -1.97 -35.26 55.58
C MET A 15 -1.59 -33.86 55.06
N ARG A 16 -0.66 -33.78 54.10
CA ARG A 16 -0.36 -32.54 53.39
C ARG A 16 -1.52 -32.26 52.43
N MET A 17 -2.37 -31.31 52.80
CA MET A 17 -3.43 -30.81 51.94
C MET A 17 -2.80 -30.02 50.80
N ILE A 18 -2.65 -30.65 49.63
CA ILE A 18 -2.24 -29.99 48.39
C ILE A 18 -3.48 -29.26 47.88
N LEU A 19 -3.51 -27.95 48.09
CA LEU A 19 -4.54 -27.06 47.54
C LEU A 19 -4.30 -26.96 46.02
N PHE A 20 -5.04 -27.73 45.23
CA PHE A 20 -5.12 -27.53 43.79
C PHE A 20 -5.95 -26.26 43.55
N LEU A 21 -5.27 -25.14 43.32
CA LEU A 21 -5.90 -23.92 42.83
C LEU A 21 -6.24 -24.13 41.35
N THR A 22 -7.43 -24.65 41.08
CA THR A 22 -7.96 -24.73 39.72
C THR A 22 -8.35 -23.32 39.30
N VAL A 23 -7.45 -22.62 38.62
CA VAL A 23 -7.77 -21.36 37.95
C VAL A 23 -8.64 -21.70 36.75
N LEU A 24 -9.96 -21.60 36.93
CA LEU A 24 -10.91 -21.60 35.84
C LEU A 24 -10.74 -20.29 35.09
N PHE A 25 -9.95 -20.31 34.01
CA PHE A 25 -9.97 -19.26 33.01
C PHE A 25 -11.32 -19.35 32.28
N THR A 26 -12.31 -18.59 32.74
CA THR A 26 -13.47 -18.28 31.93
C THR A 26 -12.96 -17.40 30.79
N TYR A 27 -12.85 -17.98 29.59
CA TYR A 27 -12.69 -17.21 28.37
C TYR A 27 -13.99 -16.44 28.16
N ASP A 28 -14.08 -15.25 28.74
CA ASP A 28 -15.03 -14.26 28.26
C ASP A 28 -14.61 -13.97 26.82
N THR A 29 -15.39 -14.47 25.86
CA THR A 29 -15.31 -14.02 24.49
C THR A 29 -15.77 -12.57 24.48
N VAL A 30 -14.85 -11.65 24.75
CA VAL A 30 -15.06 -10.23 24.54
C VAL A 30 -15.23 -10.05 23.03
N TYR A 31 -16.48 -9.98 22.59
CA TYR A 31 -16.83 -9.64 21.23
C TYR A 31 -16.30 -8.23 20.93
N GLY A 32 -15.26 -8.13 20.10
CA GLY A 32 -14.86 -6.88 19.42
C GLY A 32 -13.99 -5.91 20.23
N GLY A 33 -12.95 -6.40 20.91
CA GLY A 33 -11.88 -5.53 21.43
C GLY A 33 -11.07 -4.88 20.30
N TRP A 34 -10.52 -3.71 20.56
CA TRP A 34 -9.44 -3.12 19.76
C TRP A 34 -8.29 -2.74 20.67
N ILE A 35 -7.08 -2.84 20.15
CA ILE A 35 -5.86 -2.33 20.78
C ILE A 35 -5.67 -0.88 20.30
N GLN A 36 -5.38 0.02 21.23
CA GLN A 36 -5.13 1.41 20.91
C GLN A 36 -3.74 1.83 21.37
N PHE A 37 -2.99 2.43 20.44
CA PHE A 37 -1.72 3.09 20.69
C PHE A 37 -1.91 4.58 20.49
N ASN A 38 -1.82 5.38 21.55
CA ASN A 38 -2.14 6.82 21.49
C ASN A 38 -1.35 7.64 22.52
N ASP A 39 -0.09 7.26 22.72
CA ASP A 39 0.79 7.79 23.77
C ASP A 39 1.97 8.61 23.22
N GLY A 40 2.07 8.77 21.89
CA GLY A 40 3.19 9.41 21.21
C GLY A 40 4.47 8.58 21.21
N GLY A 41 4.38 7.33 21.66
CA GLY A 41 5.48 6.37 21.70
C GLY A 41 5.72 5.69 20.35
N THR A 42 6.67 4.77 20.34
CA THR A 42 6.92 3.85 19.22
C THR A 42 6.62 2.42 19.67
N HIS A 43 5.80 1.71 18.90
CA HIS A 43 5.32 0.37 19.21
C HIS A 43 5.76 -0.62 18.14
N ASP A 44 6.61 -1.57 18.53
CA ASP A 44 7.13 -2.61 17.65
C ASP A 44 6.28 -3.88 17.78
N ILE A 45 5.64 -4.28 16.69
CA ILE A 45 4.78 -5.46 16.63
C ILE A 45 5.50 -6.56 15.84
N ASP A 46 6.08 -7.49 16.57
CA ASP A 46 6.71 -8.72 16.05
C ASP A 46 5.92 -10.00 16.43
N TYR A 47 4.70 -9.81 16.96
CA TYR A 47 3.79 -10.85 17.39
C TYR A 47 2.43 -10.75 16.69
N GLN A 48 1.57 -11.74 16.91
CA GLN A 48 0.23 -11.78 16.34
C GLN A 48 -0.77 -11.00 17.20
N ILE A 49 -1.50 -10.09 16.58
CA ILE A 49 -2.66 -9.40 17.13
C ILE A 49 -3.92 -9.94 16.44
N ASN A 50 -4.89 -10.38 17.25
CA ASN A 50 -6.19 -10.92 16.82
C ASN A 50 -7.33 -9.96 17.15
N GLU A 51 -7.07 -8.66 16.99
CA GLU A 51 -7.99 -7.56 17.25
C GLU A 51 -7.70 -6.41 16.28
N ASP A 52 -8.64 -5.47 16.16
CA ASP A 52 -8.38 -4.22 15.45
C ASP A 52 -7.29 -3.41 16.18
N VAL A 53 -6.42 -2.73 15.43
CA VAL A 53 -5.35 -1.90 15.96
C VAL A 53 -5.55 -0.46 15.51
N TRP A 54 -5.72 0.46 16.45
CA TRP A 54 -5.93 1.87 16.16
C TRP A 54 -4.77 2.71 16.72
N VAL A 55 -4.24 3.61 15.90
CA VAL A 55 -3.14 4.51 16.26
C VAL A 55 -3.68 5.94 16.27
N ASP A 56 -3.57 6.61 17.43
CA ASP A 56 -4.00 7.99 17.69
C ASP A 56 -5.50 8.32 17.54
N TYR A 57 -6.39 7.30 17.57
CA TYR A 57 -7.82 7.54 17.41
C TYR A 57 -8.46 8.46 18.46
N GLN A 58 -8.27 8.19 19.77
CA GLN A 58 -8.90 8.99 20.84
C GLN A 58 -7.98 10.07 21.43
N ALA A 59 -6.68 10.02 21.12
CA ALA A 59 -5.73 11.07 21.46
C ALA A 59 -5.06 11.56 20.17
N PRO A 60 -5.78 12.36 19.39
CA PRO A 60 -5.24 13.01 18.18
C PRO A 60 -3.98 13.85 18.46
N ASN A 61 -3.08 13.97 17.48
CA ASN A 61 -1.85 14.79 17.53
C ASN A 61 -0.77 14.31 18.52
N MET A 62 -0.72 13.00 18.77
CA MET A 62 0.30 12.43 19.65
C MET A 62 1.56 12.03 18.88
N GLY A 63 1.47 11.83 17.55
CA GLY A 63 2.57 11.39 16.72
C GLY A 63 3.00 9.95 17.02
N THR A 64 2.08 9.10 17.45
CA THR A 64 2.38 7.71 17.80
C THR A 64 2.85 6.95 16.56
N THR A 65 3.92 6.19 16.72
CA THR A 65 4.48 5.35 15.66
C THR A 65 4.22 3.88 15.94
N LEU A 66 3.72 3.15 14.95
CA LEU A 66 3.58 1.69 14.98
C LEU A 66 4.45 1.08 13.89
N ASN A 67 5.27 0.10 14.25
CA ASN A 67 6.09 -0.68 13.33
C ASN A 67 5.60 -2.13 13.28
N LEU A 68 5.09 -2.57 12.13
CA LEU A 68 4.85 -3.99 11.89
C LEU A 68 6.13 -4.64 11.37
N LEU A 69 6.75 -5.45 12.22
CA LEU A 69 8.04 -6.09 11.97
C LEU A 69 7.86 -7.49 11.37
N SER A 70 8.97 -8.09 10.94
CA SER A 70 8.98 -9.52 10.57
C SER A 70 8.56 -10.38 11.76
N GLY A 71 7.64 -11.32 11.53
CA GLY A 71 6.99 -12.11 12.59
C GLY A 71 5.66 -11.52 13.06
N GLY A 72 5.49 -10.21 12.95
CA GLY A 72 4.26 -9.50 13.26
C GLY A 72 3.11 -9.91 12.34
N LYS A 73 1.92 -10.08 12.92
CA LYS A 73 0.70 -10.40 12.17
C LYS A 73 -0.50 -9.64 12.71
N ILE A 74 -1.29 -9.06 11.81
CA ILE A 74 -2.62 -8.53 12.12
C ILE A 74 -3.58 -9.29 11.20
N PHE A 75 -4.19 -10.34 11.75
CA PHE A 75 -4.92 -11.36 10.97
C PHE A 75 -6.40 -11.02 10.94
N GLU A 76 -7.02 -10.92 9.76
CA GLU A 76 -8.47 -10.62 9.58
C GLU A 76 -8.98 -9.29 10.19
N HIS A 77 -8.11 -8.48 10.80
CA HIS A 77 -8.47 -7.25 11.52
C HIS A 77 -7.94 -5.98 10.85
N LYS A 78 -8.49 -4.83 11.25
CA LYS A 78 -8.15 -3.53 10.68
C LYS A 78 -6.96 -2.93 11.43
N LEU A 79 -6.02 -2.35 10.69
CA LEU A 79 -5.02 -1.42 11.23
C LEU A 79 -5.42 -0.01 10.77
N LYS A 80 -5.58 0.92 11.71
CA LYS A 80 -6.04 2.29 11.41
C LYS A 80 -5.08 3.32 11.99
N GLY A 81 -4.53 4.17 11.14
CA GLY A 81 -3.81 5.39 11.53
C GLY A 81 -4.71 6.61 11.41
N TYR A 82 -4.67 7.48 12.41
CA TYR A 82 -5.39 8.76 12.43
C TYR A 82 -4.41 9.92 12.56
N GLN A 83 -4.71 11.04 11.93
CA GLN A 83 -3.98 12.31 12.10
C GLN A 83 -2.47 12.17 11.99
N ASP A 84 -1.65 12.72 12.87
CA ASP A 84 -0.18 12.68 12.75
C ASP A 84 0.49 11.33 13.05
N SER A 85 -0.29 10.25 13.19
CA SER A 85 0.25 8.90 13.41
C SER A 85 1.13 8.42 12.25
N ARG A 86 2.08 7.55 12.59
CA ARG A 86 3.01 6.93 11.64
C ARG A 86 2.91 5.42 11.71
N ILE A 87 2.64 4.78 10.58
CA ILE A 87 2.57 3.32 10.48
C ILE A 87 3.65 2.85 9.51
N ASN A 88 4.57 2.02 9.98
CA ASN A 88 5.61 1.42 9.15
C ASN A 88 5.36 -0.08 9.00
N ILE A 89 5.17 -0.55 7.77
CA ILE A 89 5.14 -1.97 7.44
C ILE A 89 6.52 -2.36 6.91
N LEU A 90 7.38 -2.77 7.83
CA LEU A 90 8.76 -3.17 7.55
C LEU A 90 8.86 -4.66 7.17
N GLY A 91 7.83 -5.44 7.54
CA GLY A 91 7.69 -6.86 7.28
C GLY A 91 6.32 -7.36 7.72
N GLY A 92 6.25 -8.64 8.09
CA GLY A 92 5.05 -9.22 8.67
C GLY A 92 3.92 -9.45 7.65
N HIS A 93 2.73 -9.71 8.17
CA HIS A 93 1.52 -9.97 7.37
C HIS A 93 0.30 -9.25 7.97
N MET A 94 -0.29 -8.36 7.18
CA MET A 94 -1.54 -7.66 7.49
C MET A 94 -2.61 -8.16 6.51
N GLU A 95 -3.51 -9.01 6.99
CA GLU A 95 -4.52 -9.65 6.14
C GLU A 95 -5.81 -8.83 6.01
N GLY A 96 -6.10 -7.94 6.96
CA GLY A 96 -7.24 -7.06 6.89
C GLY A 96 -7.00 -5.81 6.04
N VAL A 97 -7.50 -4.67 6.51
CA VAL A 97 -7.39 -3.39 5.82
C VAL A 97 -6.56 -2.43 6.65
N LEU A 98 -5.55 -1.84 6.02
CA LEU A 98 -4.79 -0.72 6.53
C LEU A 98 -5.46 0.57 6.07
N TYR A 99 -6.12 1.24 7.01
CA TYR A 99 -6.69 2.57 6.80
C TYR A 99 -5.73 3.65 7.31
N SER A 100 -5.54 4.72 6.53
CA SER A 100 -4.88 5.94 6.99
C SER A 100 -5.83 7.12 6.78
N TYR A 101 -6.09 7.89 7.83
CA TYR A 101 -7.00 9.03 7.82
C TYR A 101 -6.27 10.32 8.11
N ASP A 102 -6.78 11.43 7.58
CA ASP A 102 -6.29 12.79 7.82
C ASP A 102 -4.77 12.89 7.55
N ASP A 103 -3.99 13.61 8.34
CA ASP A 103 -2.54 13.83 8.11
C ASP A 103 -1.62 12.62 8.36
N SER A 104 -2.14 11.39 8.30
CA SER A 104 -1.37 10.19 8.69
C SER A 104 -0.40 9.74 7.63
N TYR A 105 0.70 9.14 8.09
CA TYR A 105 1.77 8.69 7.22
C TYR A 105 1.96 7.19 7.34
N VAL A 106 1.84 6.51 6.20
CA VAL A 106 2.11 5.08 6.07
C VAL A 106 3.35 4.88 5.22
N ASN A 107 4.28 4.05 5.67
CA ASN A 107 5.44 3.64 4.91
C ASN A 107 5.51 2.10 4.82
N ILE A 108 5.49 1.56 3.61
CA ILE A 108 5.53 0.12 3.33
C ILE A 108 6.82 -0.17 2.57
N SER A 109 7.79 -0.78 3.25
CA SER A 109 9.06 -1.19 2.65
C SER A 109 9.19 -2.70 2.47
N GLY A 110 8.22 -3.47 2.95
CA GLY A 110 8.21 -4.93 2.89
C GLY A 110 6.89 -5.54 3.37
N GLY A 111 6.92 -6.86 3.65
CA GLY A 111 5.76 -7.59 4.16
C GLY A 111 4.68 -7.88 3.13
N ILE A 112 3.54 -8.37 3.63
CA ILE A 112 2.34 -8.65 2.85
C ILE A 112 1.20 -7.84 3.46
N THR A 113 0.48 -7.08 2.63
CA THR A 113 -0.67 -6.28 3.03
C THR A 113 -1.82 -6.57 2.08
N ASN A 114 -3.00 -6.91 2.60
CA ASN A 114 -4.14 -7.18 1.73
C ASN A 114 -4.69 -5.89 1.12
N TYR A 115 -5.20 -4.95 1.94
CA TYR A 115 -5.71 -3.66 1.47
C TYR A 115 -4.96 -2.50 2.09
N VAL A 116 -4.62 -1.51 1.27
CA VAL A 116 -4.21 -0.17 1.72
C VAL A 116 -5.25 0.83 1.25
N SER A 117 -5.84 1.58 2.18
CA SER A 117 -6.90 2.54 1.87
C SER A 117 -6.67 3.88 2.57
N PRO A 118 -5.90 4.78 1.93
CA PRO A 118 -5.73 6.13 2.44
C PRO A 118 -6.94 7.02 2.13
N PHE A 119 -7.26 7.89 3.09
CA PHE A 119 -8.34 8.87 3.09
C PHE A 119 -7.81 10.23 3.57
N GLY A 120 -8.60 11.30 3.42
CA GLY A 120 -8.24 12.65 3.82
C GLY A 120 -6.96 13.13 3.13
N ASP A 121 -6.12 13.82 3.89
CA ASP A 121 -4.82 14.33 3.43
C ASP A 121 -3.67 13.32 3.70
N SER A 122 -3.98 12.03 3.83
CA SER A 122 -2.99 11.02 4.24
C SER A 122 -2.00 10.71 3.12
N ARG A 123 -0.82 10.27 3.53
CA ARG A 123 0.26 9.92 2.62
C ARG A 123 0.73 8.49 2.82
N VAL A 124 0.88 7.76 1.72
CA VAL A 124 1.39 6.39 1.69
C VAL A 124 2.61 6.33 0.78
N ASP A 125 3.76 5.96 1.33
CA ASP A 125 4.97 5.67 0.57
C ASP A 125 5.19 4.15 0.52
N ILE A 126 5.32 3.60 -0.68
CA ILE A 126 5.49 2.16 -0.92
C ILE A 126 6.79 1.96 -1.69
N SER A 127 7.75 1.29 -1.06
CA SER A 127 9.09 1.02 -1.62
C SER A 127 9.40 -0.47 -1.78
N GLY A 128 8.44 -1.34 -1.45
CA GLY A 128 8.54 -2.79 -1.55
C GLY A 128 7.30 -3.51 -1.03
N GLY A 129 7.40 -4.83 -0.88
CA GLY A 129 6.33 -5.68 -0.37
C GLY A 129 5.33 -6.14 -1.43
N LEU A 130 4.38 -6.97 -0.97
CA LEU A 130 3.25 -7.47 -1.74
C LEU A 130 1.97 -6.88 -1.18
N ILE A 131 1.28 -6.08 -2.00
CA ILE A 131 -0.01 -5.47 -1.66
C ILE A 131 -1.06 -6.11 -2.57
N HIS A 132 -2.23 -6.50 -2.08
CA HIS A 132 -3.27 -7.00 -2.99
C HIS A 132 -4.01 -5.85 -3.67
N TYR A 133 -4.51 -4.91 -2.88
CA TYR A 133 -5.32 -3.78 -3.36
C TYR A 133 -4.85 -2.46 -2.76
N ILE A 134 -4.82 -1.43 -3.58
CA ILE A 134 -4.70 -0.04 -3.13
C ILE A 134 -5.95 0.70 -3.58
N TRP A 135 -6.70 1.24 -2.62
CA TRP A 135 -7.87 2.08 -2.87
C TRP A 135 -7.67 3.44 -2.23
N ALA A 136 -7.19 4.41 -3.00
CA ALA A 136 -6.89 5.74 -2.52
C ALA A 136 -8.06 6.69 -2.82
N TYR A 137 -8.49 7.41 -1.78
CA TYR A 137 -9.69 8.26 -1.79
C TYR A 137 -9.37 9.68 -1.35
N GLU A 138 -10.34 10.57 -1.57
CA GLU A 138 -10.32 11.97 -1.12
C GLU A 138 -9.06 12.72 -1.62
N ASN A 139 -8.30 13.39 -0.74
CA ASN A 139 -7.11 14.17 -1.10
C ASN A 139 -5.80 13.40 -0.85
N SER A 140 -5.87 12.07 -0.77
CA SER A 140 -4.72 11.29 -0.35
C SER A 140 -3.60 11.26 -1.41
N SER A 141 -2.39 10.95 -0.96
CA SER A 141 -1.23 10.81 -1.83
C SER A 141 -0.58 9.43 -1.69
N VAL A 142 -0.23 8.80 -2.81
CA VAL A 142 0.41 7.49 -2.84
C VAL A 142 1.63 7.51 -3.77
N ASP A 143 2.81 7.23 -3.22
CA ASP A 143 4.05 7.06 -3.97
C ASP A 143 4.39 5.56 -4.04
N VAL A 144 4.55 4.99 -5.25
CA VAL A 144 4.86 3.57 -5.46
C VAL A 144 6.19 3.38 -6.17
N SER A 145 7.06 2.56 -5.58
CA SER A 145 8.34 2.13 -6.14
C SER A 145 8.66 0.69 -5.71
N ASN A 146 9.17 -0.12 -6.64
CA ASN A 146 9.67 -1.49 -6.40
C ASN A 146 8.70 -2.43 -5.65
N ALA A 147 7.41 -2.17 -5.71
CA ALA A 147 6.37 -2.95 -5.04
C ALA A 147 5.60 -3.82 -6.04
N THR A 148 4.96 -4.88 -5.51
CA THR A 148 4.00 -5.67 -6.28
C THR A 148 2.60 -5.42 -5.75
N ILE A 149 1.76 -4.79 -6.56
CA ILE A 149 0.32 -4.68 -6.37
C ILE A 149 -0.30 -5.84 -7.14
N ARG A 150 -0.76 -6.87 -6.45
CA ARG A 150 -1.18 -8.15 -7.05
C ARG A 150 -2.40 -8.00 -7.95
N ASP A 151 -3.37 -7.20 -7.52
CA ASP A 151 -4.61 -6.98 -8.25
C ASP A 151 -4.58 -5.57 -8.84
N TYR A 152 -5.45 -4.66 -8.40
CA TYR A 152 -5.60 -3.34 -9.01
C TYR A 152 -5.24 -2.20 -8.05
N LEU A 153 -4.85 -1.08 -8.66
CA LEU A 153 -4.72 0.22 -8.00
C LEU A 153 -5.92 1.07 -8.43
N TYR A 154 -6.64 1.61 -7.46
CA TYR A 154 -7.83 2.43 -7.66
C TYR A 154 -7.63 3.79 -6.99
N ALA A 155 -7.67 4.85 -7.79
CA ALA A 155 -7.59 6.24 -7.33
C ALA A 155 -8.91 6.95 -7.61
N GLU A 156 -9.47 7.59 -6.58
CA GLU A 156 -10.76 8.29 -6.66
C GLU A 156 -10.67 9.68 -5.99
N ASP A 157 -11.67 10.52 -6.28
CA ASP A 157 -11.84 11.90 -5.80
C ASP A 157 -10.78 12.90 -6.26
N TYR A 158 -9.82 13.24 -5.41
CA TYR A 158 -8.75 14.22 -5.67
C TYR A 158 -7.36 13.61 -5.38
N THR A 159 -7.30 12.27 -5.36
CA THR A 159 -6.10 11.51 -5.04
C THR A 159 -4.98 11.83 -6.03
N ILE A 160 -3.74 11.89 -5.54
CA ILE A 160 -2.52 11.96 -6.35
C ILE A 160 -1.73 10.67 -6.19
N VAL A 161 -1.42 9.99 -7.29
CA VAL A 161 -0.59 8.78 -7.27
C VAL A 161 0.63 8.95 -8.17
N ASN A 162 1.82 8.70 -7.64
CA ASN A 162 3.05 8.62 -8.43
C ASN A 162 3.55 7.19 -8.46
N ILE A 163 3.81 6.66 -9.66
CA ILE A 163 4.31 5.30 -9.83
C ILE A 163 5.65 5.36 -10.56
N TYR A 164 6.72 5.12 -9.80
CA TYR A 164 8.10 5.19 -10.27
C TYR A 164 8.60 3.87 -10.85
N SER A 165 8.20 2.75 -10.24
CA SER A 165 8.52 1.39 -10.67
C SER A 165 7.63 0.37 -9.96
N GLY A 166 7.67 -0.89 -10.39
CA GLY A 166 6.92 -1.99 -9.77
C GLY A 166 5.97 -2.68 -10.73
N THR A 167 5.02 -3.43 -10.18
CA THR A 167 4.04 -4.21 -10.95
C THR A 167 2.65 -4.00 -10.38
N ILE A 168 1.70 -3.64 -11.24
CA ILE A 168 0.26 -3.73 -10.98
C ILE A 168 -0.25 -4.93 -11.76
N GLY A 169 -0.76 -5.95 -11.08
CA GLY A 169 -1.06 -7.24 -11.69
C GLY A 169 -2.28 -7.24 -12.59
N THR A 170 -3.27 -6.37 -12.34
CA THR A 170 -4.46 -6.24 -13.18
C THR A 170 -4.64 -4.81 -13.69
N ASP A 171 -5.60 -4.07 -13.14
CA ASP A 171 -6.08 -2.80 -13.68
C ASP A 171 -5.50 -1.61 -12.91
N LEU A 172 -5.26 -0.51 -13.62
CA LEU A 172 -5.08 0.82 -13.05
C LEU A 172 -6.36 1.61 -13.32
N GLU A 173 -7.10 1.95 -12.26
CA GLU A 173 -8.37 2.65 -12.34
C GLU A 173 -8.29 4.05 -11.72
N ILE A 174 -8.74 5.06 -12.45
CA ILE A 174 -8.58 6.47 -12.09
C ILE A 174 -9.88 7.23 -12.33
N TRP A 175 -10.45 7.79 -11.26
CA TRP A 175 -11.82 8.32 -11.24
C TRP A 175 -11.91 9.73 -10.66
N ASN A 176 -13.07 10.37 -10.85
CA ASN A 176 -13.36 11.73 -10.39
C ASN A 176 -12.32 12.74 -10.89
N ASN A 177 -11.62 13.45 -9.99
CA ASN A 177 -10.58 14.45 -10.33
C ASN A 177 -9.18 13.98 -9.88
N SER A 178 -8.98 12.67 -9.75
CA SER A 178 -7.69 12.10 -9.36
C SER A 178 -6.66 12.18 -10.49
N GLN A 179 -5.39 12.21 -10.10
CA GLN A 179 -4.26 12.38 -10.99
C GLN A 179 -3.22 11.28 -10.73
N VAL A 180 -2.73 10.67 -11.79
CA VAL A 180 -1.69 9.64 -11.72
C VAL A 180 -0.55 9.98 -12.66
N ASP A 181 0.67 10.04 -12.12
CA ASP A 181 1.91 10.14 -12.91
C ASP A 181 2.60 8.77 -12.98
N PHE A 182 2.76 8.23 -14.19
CA PHE A 182 3.34 6.92 -14.46
C PHE A 182 4.70 7.06 -15.15
N PHE A 183 5.77 6.81 -14.40
CA PHE A 183 7.16 6.93 -14.87
C PHE A 183 7.77 5.59 -15.28
N GLY A 184 7.31 4.50 -14.67
CA GLY A 184 7.92 3.18 -14.82
C GLY A 184 7.14 2.04 -14.19
N GLY A 185 7.57 0.81 -14.50
CA GLY A 185 6.93 -0.43 -14.05
C GLY A 185 6.06 -1.09 -15.11
N THR A 186 5.18 -1.99 -14.67
CA THR A 186 4.28 -2.76 -15.54
C THR A 186 2.85 -2.78 -15.02
N ILE A 187 1.89 -2.76 -15.93
CA ILE A 187 0.46 -2.92 -15.63
C ILE A 187 0.00 -4.16 -16.40
N GLY A 188 -0.58 -5.13 -15.69
CA GLY A 188 -0.84 -6.46 -16.25
C GLY A 188 -2.04 -6.52 -17.19
N TYR A 189 -3.02 -5.62 -17.04
CA TYR A 189 -4.22 -5.64 -17.86
C TYR A 189 -4.59 -4.25 -18.41
N LYS A 190 -5.56 -3.54 -17.83
CA LYS A 190 -6.17 -2.38 -18.48
C LYS A 190 -5.94 -1.08 -17.72
N LEU A 191 -5.90 0.01 -18.48
CA LEU A 191 -6.04 1.37 -17.96
C LEU A 191 -7.51 1.77 -18.08
N ARG A 192 -8.14 2.18 -16.97
CA ARG A 192 -9.51 2.69 -16.97
C ARG A 192 -9.56 4.07 -16.35
N LEU A 193 -10.02 5.02 -17.14
CA LEU A 193 -10.19 6.40 -16.72
C LEU A 193 -11.65 6.83 -16.85
N GLY A 194 -12.12 7.65 -15.91
CA GLY A 194 -13.44 8.25 -15.95
C GLY A 194 -13.50 9.62 -15.29
N ASP A 195 -14.62 10.30 -15.50
CA ASP A 195 -14.95 11.63 -14.98
C ASP A 195 -14.01 12.73 -15.48
N ASN A 196 -13.21 13.36 -14.62
CA ASN A 196 -12.22 14.39 -14.98
C ASN A 196 -10.80 13.93 -14.63
N SER A 197 -10.56 12.62 -14.56
CA SER A 197 -9.27 12.10 -14.12
C SER A 197 -8.18 12.29 -15.17
N LEU A 198 -6.92 12.33 -14.70
CA LEU A 198 -5.76 12.52 -15.55
C LEU A 198 -4.72 11.42 -15.29
N LEU A 199 -4.29 10.75 -16.35
CA LEU A 199 -3.11 9.89 -16.32
C LEU A 199 -2.01 10.53 -17.17
N THR A 200 -0.90 10.91 -16.55
CA THR A 200 0.30 11.33 -17.27
C THR A 200 1.25 10.15 -17.40
N ILE A 201 1.71 9.87 -18.63
CA ILE A 201 2.68 8.79 -18.89
C ILE A 201 3.95 9.42 -19.44
N HIS A 202 5.05 9.20 -18.71
CA HIS A 202 6.36 9.71 -19.08
C HIS A 202 7.14 8.66 -19.87
N GLY A 203 7.64 9.02 -21.05
CA GLY A 203 8.35 8.05 -21.88
C GLY A 203 8.65 8.50 -23.31
N SER A 204 8.62 7.57 -24.26
CA SER A 204 8.93 7.80 -25.67
C SER A 204 8.33 6.72 -26.56
N ASN A 205 8.38 6.95 -27.89
CA ASN A 205 7.94 5.99 -28.91
C ASN A 205 6.50 5.50 -28.72
N PHE A 206 5.62 6.37 -28.22
CA PHE A 206 4.24 5.99 -28.01
C PHE A 206 3.51 5.74 -29.34
N THR A 207 2.73 4.67 -29.37
CA THR A 207 1.77 4.41 -30.44
C THR A 207 0.41 4.14 -29.84
N VAL A 208 -0.63 4.63 -30.50
CA VAL A 208 -2.02 4.34 -30.17
C VAL A 208 -2.65 3.64 -31.35
N ASP A 209 -3.16 2.44 -31.12
CA ASP A 209 -3.73 1.57 -32.16
C ASP A 209 -2.72 1.31 -33.30
N GLY A 210 -1.44 1.18 -32.93
CA GLY A 210 -0.31 0.94 -33.84
C GLY A 210 0.17 2.17 -34.64
N GLN A 211 -0.42 3.35 -34.42
CA GLN A 211 -0.01 4.60 -35.06
C GLN A 211 0.81 5.46 -34.09
N PRO A 212 1.95 6.04 -34.50
CA PRO A 212 2.70 6.97 -33.65
C PRO A 212 1.83 8.11 -33.12
N PHE A 213 1.91 8.39 -31.82
CA PHE A 213 1.09 9.40 -31.16
C PHE A 213 1.89 10.19 -30.13
N SER A 214 1.53 11.46 -29.93
CA SER A 214 2.07 12.34 -28.89
C SER A 214 1.02 13.35 -28.46
N GLY A 215 0.99 13.69 -27.17
CA GLY A 215 0.05 14.65 -26.60
C GLY A 215 -1.08 13.97 -25.82
N GLU A 216 -2.23 14.63 -25.79
CA GLU A 216 -3.37 14.23 -24.98
C GLU A 216 -4.35 13.33 -25.75
N ILE A 217 -4.76 12.24 -25.11
CA ILE A 217 -5.79 11.31 -25.57
C ILE A 217 -7.04 11.54 -24.72
N ASN A 218 -8.16 11.83 -25.38
CA ASN A 218 -9.44 12.07 -24.74
C ASN A 218 -10.44 10.94 -25.05
N SER A 219 -11.55 10.94 -24.32
CA SER A 219 -12.74 10.17 -24.64
C SER A 219 -13.21 10.42 -26.08
N ILE A 220 -13.68 9.37 -26.77
CA ILE A 220 -14.17 9.48 -28.16
C ILE A 220 -15.65 9.81 -28.18
N LEU A 221 -16.44 9.18 -27.31
CA LEU A 221 -17.89 9.32 -27.29
C LEU A 221 -18.39 10.29 -26.22
N GLY A 222 -17.53 10.71 -25.29
CA GLY A 222 -17.86 11.54 -24.13
C GLY A 222 -18.71 10.82 -23.09
N GLY A 223 -18.86 9.50 -23.19
CA GLY A 223 -19.69 8.68 -22.29
C GLY A 223 -18.86 8.01 -21.20
N GLY A 224 -19.50 7.27 -20.30
CA GLY A 224 -18.76 6.47 -19.32
C GLY A 224 -17.86 5.43 -20.00
N HIS A 225 -16.74 5.06 -19.37
CA HIS A 225 -15.70 4.20 -19.97
C HIS A 225 -16.21 2.87 -20.57
N ARG A 226 -17.32 2.31 -20.07
CA ARG A 226 -17.93 1.08 -20.60
C ARG A 226 -18.59 1.26 -21.97
N SER A 227 -18.93 2.49 -22.32
CA SER A 227 -19.48 2.85 -23.62
C SER A 227 -18.39 3.19 -24.63
N GLU A 228 -17.16 3.44 -24.17
CA GLU A 228 -16.04 3.84 -25.00
C GLU A 228 -15.42 2.64 -25.70
N PRO A 229 -14.92 2.81 -26.94
CA PRO A 229 -14.20 1.74 -27.62
C PRO A 229 -12.89 1.45 -26.88
N GLN A 230 -12.54 0.16 -26.79
CA GLN A 230 -11.21 -0.24 -26.34
C GLN A 230 -10.17 0.26 -27.34
N ARG A 231 -9.08 0.84 -26.83
CA ARG A 231 -7.92 1.24 -27.60
C ARG A 231 -6.66 0.63 -27.02
N HIS A 232 -5.57 0.67 -27.77
CA HIS A 232 -4.34 0.01 -27.38
C HIS A 232 -3.16 0.99 -27.39
N LEU A 233 -2.44 1.10 -26.27
CA LEU A 233 -1.29 1.97 -26.08
C LEU A 233 -0.03 1.14 -25.95
N THR A 234 0.98 1.44 -26.78
CA THR A 234 2.33 0.92 -26.60
C THR A 234 3.35 2.04 -26.53
N GLY A 235 4.51 1.79 -25.91
CA GLY A 235 5.61 2.75 -25.84
C GLY A 235 6.73 2.29 -24.92
N VAL A 236 7.70 3.17 -24.69
CA VAL A 236 8.81 2.97 -23.74
C VAL A 236 8.68 4.01 -22.64
N LEU A 237 8.52 3.59 -21.39
CA LEU A 237 8.45 4.46 -20.23
C LEU A 237 9.79 5.14 -19.94
N SER A 238 9.79 6.19 -19.12
CA SER A 238 11.01 6.93 -18.77
C SER A 238 12.04 6.11 -18.01
N SER A 239 11.60 5.05 -17.34
CA SER A 239 12.46 4.07 -16.69
C SER A 239 13.07 3.03 -17.67
N GLY A 240 12.57 2.97 -18.91
CA GLY A 240 13.03 2.07 -19.97
C GLY A 240 12.16 0.83 -20.21
N GLU A 241 11.20 0.56 -19.32
CA GLU A 241 10.22 -0.53 -19.45
C GLU A 241 9.21 -0.26 -20.58
N ILE A 242 8.61 -1.33 -21.10
CA ILE A 242 7.57 -1.24 -22.12
C ILE A 242 6.21 -1.08 -21.46
N ILE A 243 5.44 -0.12 -21.95
CA ILE A 243 3.98 -0.08 -21.75
C ILE A 243 3.32 -0.75 -22.95
N ASP A 244 2.38 -1.65 -22.70
CA ASP A 244 1.66 -2.43 -23.70
C ASP A 244 0.30 -2.79 -23.08
N ASN A 245 -0.63 -1.85 -23.15
CA ASN A 245 -1.88 -1.93 -22.40
C ASN A 245 -3.07 -1.49 -23.23
N ASP A 246 -4.16 -2.21 -23.04
CA ASP A 246 -5.48 -1.76 -23.47
C ASP A 246 -5.99 -0.66 -22.53
N PHE A 247 -6.72 0.31 -23.08
CA PHE A 247 -7.27 1.40 -22.29
C PHE A 247 -8.68 1.83 -22.69
N TYR A 248 -9.38 2.45 -21.75
CA TYR A 248 -10.69 3.07 -21.89
C TYR A 248 -10.68 4.44 -21.20
N ILE A 249 -11.18 5.47 -21.89
CA ILE A 249 -11.24 6.85 -21.37
C ILE A 249 -12.68 7.33 -21.45
N GLY A 250 -13.37 7.39 -20.32
CA GLY A 250 -14.73 7.91 -20.22
C GLY A 250 -14.81 9.39 -19.83
N ASN A 251 -15.98 9.98 -20.07
CA ASN A 251 -16.36 11.34 -19.69
C ASN A 251 -15.33 12.37 -20.19
N ASN A 252 -14.80 13.23 -19.30
CA ASN A 252 -13.77 14.23 -19.59
C ASN A 252 -12.37 13.78 -19.14
N ALA A 253 -12.17 12.50 -18.84
CA ALA A 253 -10.86 12.03 -18.44
C ALA A 253 -9.89 12.07 -19.62
N SER A 254 -8.59 12.10 -19.33
CA SER A 254 -7.57 12.10 -20.37
C SER A 254 -6.28 11.37 -19.98
N ILE A 255 -5.58 10.89 -21.01
CA ILE A 255 -4.22 10.37 -20.89
C ILE A 255 -3.28 11.38 -21.58
N ASN A 256 -2.33 11.93 -20.84
CA ASN A 256 -1.32 12.84 -21.37
C ASN A 256 0.02 12.12 -21.55
N LEU A 257 0.47 12.00 -22.79
CA LEU A 257 1.76 11.37 -23.11
C LEU A 257 2.86 12.44 -23.16
N VAL A 258 3.76 12.39 -22.17
CA VAL A 258 4.86 13.36 -22.03
C VAL A 258 6.15 12.71 -22.52
N PRO A 259 6.65 13.08 -23.72
CA PRO A 259 7.95 12.60 -24.16
C PRO A 259 9.05 13.11 -23.23
N GLU A 260 10.05 12.28 -22.94
CA GLU A 260 11.21 12.74 -22.18
C GLU A 260 11.81 14.00 -22.80
N PRO A 261 12.09 15.05 -22.01
CA PRO A 261 12.69 16.27 -22.52
C PRO A 261 14.13 15.99 -22.98
N GLY A 262 14.25 15.57 -24.24
CA GLY A 262 15.44 15.69 -25.05
C GLY A 262 16.69 15.07 -24.44
N THR A 263 16.72 13.77 -24.18
CA THR A 263 17.99 13.01 -24.18
C THR A 263 18.79 13.36 -25.44
N ILE A 264 18.09 13.67 -26.54
CA ILE A 264 18.63 14.26 -27.78
C ILE A 264 19.20 15.67 -27.57
N VAL A 265 18.52 16.58 -26.86
CA VAL A 265 19.03 17.93 -26.56
C VAL A 265 20.28 17.86 -25.68
N LEU A 266 20.29 16.98 -24.67
CA LEU A 266 21.42 16.77 -23.77
C LEU A 266 22.61 16.14 -24.50
N LEU A 267 22.36 15.17 -25.39
CA LEU A 267 23.39 14.60 -26.27
C LEU A 267 23.96 15.67 -27.23
N VAL A 268 23.09 16.44 -27.88
CA VAL A 268 23.49 17.48 -28.85
C VAL A 268 24.30 18.57 -28.16
N THR A 269 23.85 19.07 -27.00
CA THR A 269 24.58 20.09 -26.24
C THR A 269 25.90 19.54 -25.67
N GLY A 270 25.91 18.29 -25.21
CA GLY A 270 27.12 17.58 -24.78
C GLY A 270 28.16 17.45 -25.90
N LEU A 271 27.74 17.05 -27.10
CA LEU A 271 28.62 16.94 -28.27
C LEU A 271 29.18 18.31 -28.70
N ILE A 272 28.36 19.36 -28.67
CA ILE A 272 28.81 20.73 -28.97
C ILE A 272 29.85 21.18 -27.94
N ALA A 273 29.60 20.97 -26.64
CA ALA A 273 30.53 21.32 -25.58
C ALA A 273 31.88 20.57 -25.70
N CYS A 274 31.84 19.26 -25.98
CA CYS A 274 33.04 18.47 -26.23
C CYS A 274 33.80 18.95 -27.47
N GLY A 275 33.11 19.32 -28.54
CA GLY A 275 33.72 19.90 -29.74
C GLY A 275 34.50 21.20 -29.45
N PHE A 276 33.97 22.07 -28.59
CA PHE A 276 34.68 23.29 -28.17
C PHE A 276 35.92 22.99 -27.30
N LEU A 277 35.86 21.97 -26.44
CA LEU A 277 37.00 21.58 -25.60
C LEU A 277 38.14 20.98 -26.41
N LEU A 278 37.83 20.18 -27.44
CA LEU A 278 38.83 19.59 -28.32
C LEU A 278 39.55 20.62 -29.20
N ARG A 279 38.92 21.76 -29.49
CA ARG A 279 39.52 22.86 -30.26
C ARG A 279 40.54 23.71 -29.48
N ARG A 280 40.70 23.48 -28.17
CA ARG A 280 41.59 24.24 -27.29
C ARG A 280 42.94 23.55 -26.98
N LYS A 281 43.24 22.42 -27.62
CA LYS A 281 44.55 21.76 -27.57
C LYS A 281 45.26 21.91 -28.91
#